data_AF-A0A4V3CR22-F1
#
_entry.id   AF-A0A4V3CR22-F1
#
_cell.length_a   1.000
_cell.length_b   1.000
_cell.length_c   1.000
_cell.angle_alpha   90.00
_cell.angle_beta   90.00
_cell.angle_gamma   90.00
#
_symmetry.space_group_name_H-M   'P 1'
#
loop_
_entity.id
_entity.type
_entity.pdbx_description
1 polymer ?
#
loop_
_entity_poly.entity_id
_entity_poly.type
_entity_poly.pdbx_seq_one_letter_code
_entity_poly.pdbx_strand_id
1 'polypeptide(L)'
;MSKTATLNLRVNPNVKERAEDVLSRLGIPMSTAIDIYLNQISLTGGIPFEVTLPKAPDEINADYMSDDQLHEKLQRGYDDIACGRVHDAGEAFAEFWENHKDE
;
A
#
# COMPACT_ATOMS: atom_id res chain seq x y z
N MET A 1 -11.82 0.12 36.63
CA MET A 1 -11.59 -1.23 36.04
C MET A 1 -12.47 -1.35 34.81
N SER A 2 -11.89 -1.26 33.62
CA SER A 2 -12.60 -1.58 32.37
C SER A 2 -13.01 -3.06 32.41
N LYS A 3 -14.19 -3.38 31.90
CA LYS A 3 -14.66 -4.77 31.83
C LYS A 3 -13.81 -5.50 30.78
N THR A 4 -13.03 -6.48 31.22
CA THR A 4 -12.25 -7.35 30.33
C THR A 4 -13.16 -8.45 29.79
N ALA A 5 -13.15 -8.67 28.48
CA ALA A 5 -13.81 -9.79 27.82
C ALA A 5 -12.76 -10.65 27.12
N THR A 6 -12.94 -11.97 27.12
CA THR A 6 -12.03 -12.89 26.45
C THR A 6 -12.49 -13.14 25.02
N LEU A 7 -11.62 -12.91 24.04
CA LEU A 7 -11.87 -13.21 22.63
C LEU A 7 -11.09 -14.46 22.21
N ASN A 8 -11.80 -15.49 21.73
CA ASN A 8 -11.19 -16.70 21.17
C ASN A 8 -11.28 -16.65 19.64
N LEU A 9 -10.13 -16.56 18.96
CA LEU A 9 -10.06 -16.44 17.51
C LEU A 9 -9.31 -17.64 16.91
N ARG A 10 -9.83 -18.20 15.80
CA ARG A 10 -9.09 -19.15 14.96
C ARG A 10 -8.45 -18.39 13.82
N VAL A 11 -7.15 -18.56 13.68
CA VAL A 11 -6.34 -17.92 12.63
C VAL A 11 -5.44 -18.96 11.98
N ASN A 12 -5.10 -18.74 10.71
CA ASN A 12 -4.11 -19.55 10.03
C ASN A 12 -2.73 -19.39 10.73
N PRO A 13 -2.03 -20.48 11.08
CA PRO A 13 -0.73 -20.41 11.76
C PRO A 13 0.30 -19.54 11.04
N ASN A 14 0.37 -19.63 9.71
CA ASN A 14 1.34 -18.86 8.91
C ASN A 14 1.03 -17.36 8.93
N VAL A 15 -0.26 -17.00 8.94
CA VAL A 15 -0.68 -15.60 9.04
C VAL A 15 -0.37 -15.05 10.44
N LYS A 16 -0.62 -15.85 11.48
CA LYS A 16 -0.30 -15.50 12.86
C LYS A 16 1.19 -15.20 13.03
N GLU A 17 2.06 -16.09 12.56
CA GLU A 17 3.51 -15.95 12.69
C GLU A 17 4.03 -14.68 11.99
N ARG A 18 3.58 -14.42 10.76
CA ARG A 18 3.94 -13.19 10.02
C ARG A 18 3.47 -11.93 10.73
N ALA A 19 2.25 -11.94 11.25
CA ALA A 19 1.72 -10.82 12.01
C ALA A 19 2.51 -10.60 13.32
N GLU A 20 2.90 -11.67 14.03
CA GLU A 20 3.74 -11.57 15.22
C GLU A 20 5.13 -10.98 14.91
N ASP A 21 5.77 -11.39 13.81
CA ASP A 21 7.06 -10.81 13.42
C ASP A 21 6.95 -9.30 13.17
N VAL A 22 5.97 -8.86 12.38
CA VAL A 22 5.74 -7.42 12.11
C VAL A 22 5.45 -6.67 13.40
N LEU A 23 4.52 -7.16 14.22
CA LEU A 23 4.13 -6.52 15.47
C LEU A 23 5.30 -6.47 16.49
N SER A 24 6.16 -7.49 16.51
CA SER A 24 7.35 -7.51 17.37
C SER A 24 8.35 -6.42 17.01
N ARG A 25 8.56 -6.16 15.72
CA ARG A 25 9.41 -5.07 15.23
C ARG A 25 8.84 -3.69 15.59
N LEU A 26 7.51 -3.58 15.68
CA LEU A 26 6.82 -2.38 16.14
C LEU A 26 6.75 -2.27 17.68
N GLY A 27 7.17 -3.29 18.42
CA GLY A 27 7.07 -3.34 19.88
C GLY A 27 5.65 -3.48 20.41
N ILE A 28 4.72 -3.98 19.59
CA ILE A 28 3.30 -4.09 19.91
C ILE A 28 2.93 -5.56 20.16
N PRO A 29 2.36 -5.93 21.31
CA PRO A 29 1.83 -7.28 21.53
C PRO A 29 0.61 -7.57 20.66
N MET A 30 0.42 -8.85 20.27
CA MET A 30 -0.74 -9.28 19.47
C MET A 30 -2.09 -8.83 20.07
N SER A 31 -2.28 -8.97 21.38
CA SER A 31 -3.50 -8.55 22.06
C SER A 31 -3.77 -7.04 21.91
N THR A 32 -2.72 -6.23 22.01
CA THR A 32 -2.82 -4.78 21.85
C THR A 32 -3.19 -4.40 20.43
N ALA A 33 -2.65 -5.11 19.43
CA ALA A 33 -3.04 -4.90 18.03
C ALA A 33 -4.52 -5.22 17.78
N ILE A 34 -5.03 -6.30 18.39
CA ILE A 34 -6.46 -6.65 18.32
C ILE A 34 -7.32 -5.61 19.04
N ASP A 35 -6.90 -5.10 20.20
CA ASP A 35 -7.60 -4.03 20.91
C ASP A 35 -7.67 -2.74 20.06
N ILE A 36 -6.57 -2.37 19.40
CA ILE A 36 -6.54 -1.22 18.47
C ILE A 36 -7.53 -1.44 17.32
N TYR A 37 -7.55 -2.62 16.72
CA TYR A 37 -8.48 -2.96 15.63
C TYR A 37 -9.95 -2.81 16.06
N LEU A 38 -10.32 -3.38 17.21
CA LEU A 38 -11.70 -3.29 17.73
C LEU A 38 -12.10 -1.85 18.07
N ASN A 39 -11.19 -1.07 18.66
CA ASN A 39 -11.43 0.34 18.94
C ASN A 39 -11.64 1.14 17.66
N GLN A 40 -10.87 0.85 16.61
CA GLN A 40 -10.99 1.54 15.35
C GLN A 40 -12.33 1.24 14.67
N ILE A 41 -12.81 -0.01 14.71
CA ILE A 41 -14.16 -0.35 14.24
C ILE A 41 -15.23 0.45 14.98
N SER A 42 -15.11 0.53 16.30
CA SER A 42 -16.05 1.28 17.14
C SER A 42 -16.04 2.78 16.81
N LEU A 43 -14.87 3.34 16.52
CA LEU A 43 -14.69 4.75 16.22
C LEU A 43 -15.19 5.14 14.83
N THR A 44 -14.91 4.33 13.81
CA THR A 44 -15.24 4.64 12.42
C THR A 44 -16.61 4.12 12.00
N GLY A 45 -17.19 3.19 12.77
CA GLY A 45 -18.42 2.49 12.39
C GLY A 45 -18.25 1.56 11.19
N GLY A 46 -17.01 1.14 10.88
CA GLY A 46 -16.70 0.31 9.71
C GLY A 46 -15.39 -0.48 9.87
N ILE A 47 -15.03 -1.25 8.85
CA ILE A 47 -13.76 -1.99 8.84
C ILE A 47 -12.60 -1.00 8.59
N PRO A 48 -11.55 -1.00 9.41
CA PRO A 48 -10.48 0.01 9.38
C PRO A 48 -9.40 -0.28 8.33
N PHE A 49 -9.80 -0.73 7.15
CA PHE A 49 -8.98 -0.84 5.95
C PHE A 49 -9.90 -0.90 4.74
N GLU A 50 -9.47 -0.32 3.61
CA GLU A 50 -10.24 -0.42 2.37
C GLU A 50 -10.23 -1.86 1.85
N VAL A 51 -11.41 -2.40 1.56
CA VAL A 51 -11.54 -3.69 0.87
C VAL A 51 -11.61 -3.42 -0.63
N THR A 52 -10.47 -3.05 -1.21
CA THR A 52 -10.34 -2.80 -2.65
C THR A 52 -9.28 -3.71 -3.26
N LEU A 53 -9.38 -3.96 -4.57
CA LEU A 53 -8.28 -4.55 -5.31
C LEU A 53 -7.07 -3.60 -5.25
N PRO A 54 -5.82 -4.11 -5.37
CA PRO A 54 -4.65 -3.27 -5.48
C PRO A 54 -4.87 -2.27 -6.63
N LYS A 55 -5.00 -1.00 -6.30
CA LYS A 55 -5.08 0.05 -7.30
C LYS A 55 -3.65 0.34 -7.74
N ALA A 56 -3.42 0.43 -9.05
CA ALA A 56 -2.17 1.00 -9.53
C ALA A 56 -2.01 2.39 -8.88
N PRO A 57 -0.78 2.81 -8.52
CA PRO A 57 -0.54 4.14 -7.97
C PRO A 57 -1.26 5.19 -8.80
N ASP A 58 -1.97 6.11 -8.13
CA ASP A 58 -2.81 7.11 -8.81
C ASP A 58 -2.00 7.92 -9.85
N GLU A 59 -0.68 8.06 -9.65
CA GLU A 59 0.24 8.75 -10.53
C GLU A 59 0.43 8.13 -11.94
N ILE A 60 0.20 6.81 -12.06
CA ILE A 60 0.32 6.04 -13.31
C ILE A 60 -1.00 5.44 -13.77
N ASN A 61 -2.07 5.59 -12.98
CA ASN A 61 -3.36 5.01 -13.31
C ASN A 61 -4.11 5.87 -14.32
N ALA A 62 -4.08 5.45 -15.59
CA ALA A 62 -4.78 6.12 -16.68
C ALA A 62 -6.32 6.17 -16.50
N ASP A 63 -6.91 5.25 -15.73
CA ASP A 63 -8.34 5.25 -15.44
C ASP A 63 -8.78 6.45 -14.56
N TYR A 64 -7.83 7.09 -13.87
CA TYR A 64 -8.05 8.27 -13.03
C TYR A 64 -7.50 9.57 -13.63
N MET A 65 -6.87 9.52 -14.82
CA MET A 65 -6.38 10.71 -15.50
C MET A 65 -7.48 11.32 -16.37
N SER A 66 -7.56 12.65 -16.38
CA SER A 66 -8.31 13.35 -17.43
C SER A 66 -7.55 13.29 -18.75
N ASP A 67 -8.27 13.40 -19.87
CA ASP A 67 -7.69 13.43 -21.22
C ASP A 67 -6.60 14.50 -21.34
N ASP A 68 -6.80 15.67 -20.73
CA ASP A 68 -5.84 16.77 -20.73
C ASP A 68 -4.53 16.39 -20.01
N GLN A 69 -4.61 15.73 -18.85
CA GLN A 69 -3.44 15.29 -18.08
C GLN A 69 -2.67 14.19 -18.81
N LEU A 70 -3.38 13.26 -19.45
CA LEU A 70 -2.75 12.22 -20.26
C LEU A 70 -2.03 12.85 -21.46
N HIS A 71 -2.69 13.81 -22.13
CA HIS A 71 -2.12 14.53 -23.26
C HIS A 71 -0.86 15.31 -22.86
N GLU A 72 -0.88 16.02 -21.73
CA GLU A 72 0.28 16.76 -21.22
C GLU A 72 1.48 15.83 -20.95
N LYS A 73 1.25 14.67 -20.31
CA LYS A 73 2.31 13.67 -20.07
C LYS A 73 2.91 13.14 -21.38
N LEU A 74 2.08 12.84 -22.37
CA LEU A 74 2.54 12.38 -23.68
C LEU A 74 3.30 13.47 -24.45
N GLN A 75 2.83 14.72 -24.40
CA GLN A 75 3.49 15.85 -25.04
C GLN A 75 4.87 16.10 -24.41
N ARG A 76 4.96 16.06 -23.08
CA ARG A 76 6.23 16.17 -22.37
C ARG A 76 7.22 15.09 -22.80
N GLY A 77 6.76 13.84 -22.93
CA GLY A 77 7.60 12.75 -23.43
C GLY A 77 8.11 13.00 -24.85
N TYR A 78 7.27 13.57 -25.72
CA TYR A 78 7.68 13.95 -27.08
C TYR A 78 8.75 15.06 -27.07
N ASP A 79 8.58 16.08 -26.22
CA ASP A 79 9.53 17.18 -26.08
C ASP A 79 10.86 16.71 -25.48
N ASP A 80 10.82 15.75 -24.55
CA ASP A 80 12.00 15.11 -23.96
C ASP A 80 12.79 14.31 -25.01
N ILE A 81 12.10 13.56 -25.88
CA ILE A 81 12.72 12.88 -27.04
C ILE A 81 13.37 13.91 -27.96
N ALA A 82 12.67 14.99 -28.30
CA ALA A 82 13.19 16.05 -29.17
C ALA A 82 14.43 16.74 -28.58
N CYS A 83 14.51 16.84 -27.25
CA CYS A 83 15.66 17.41 -26.54
C CYS A 83 16.76 16.39 -26.21
N GLY A 84 16.63 15.13 -26.64
CA GLY A 84 17.60 14.07 -26.34
C GLY A 84 17.64 13.63 -24.87
N ARG A 85 16.63 14.00 -24.06
CA ARG A 85 16.44 13.53 -22.68
C ARG A 85 15.79 12.15 -22.71
N VAL A 86 16.53 11.18 -23.22
CA VAL A 86 16.09 9.78 -23.35
C VAL A 86 16.98 8.89 -22.50
N HIS A 87 16.40 7.81 -21.99
CA HIS A 87 17.11 6.78 -21.26
C HIS A 87 16.96 5.45 -21.99
N ASP A 88 17.96 4.57 -21.87
CA ASP A 88 17.80 3.19 -22.31
C ASP A 88 16.65 2.54 -21.53
N ALA A 89 15.75 1.89 -22.25
CA ALA A 89 14.56 1.31 -21.64
C ALA A 89 14.92 0.19 -20.66
N GLY A 90 15.91 -0.64 -20.98
CA GLY A 90 16.33 -1.76 -20.14
C GLY A 90 16.94 -1.28 -18.82
N GLU A 91 17.81 -0.27 -18.88
CA GLU A 91 18.42 0.36 -17.70
C GLU A 91 17.37 1.08 -16.84
N ALA A 92 16.48 1.85 -17.45
CA ALA A 92 15.42 2.57 -16.75
C ALA A 92 14.46 1.62 -16.00
N PHE A 93 14.07 0.51 -16.63
CA PHE A 93 13.24 -0.50 -15.95
C PHE A 93 14.01 -1.21 -14.84
N ALA A 94 15.29 -1.55 -15.04
CA ALA A 94 16.10 -2.18 -14.01
C ALA A 94 16.21 -1.30 -12.75
N GLU A 95 16.48 0.00 -12.92
CA GLU A 95 16.52 0.98 -11.83
C GLU A 95 15.16 1.11 -11.13
N PHE A 96 14.06 1.17 -11.89
CA PHE A 96 12.72 1.23 -11.34
C PHE A 96 12.42 0.03 -10.42
N TRP A 97 12.69 -1.18 -10.89
CA TRP A 97 12.45 -2.41 -10.12
C TRP A 97 13.35 -2.55 -8.90
N GLU A 98 14.56 -1.99 -8.94
CA GLU A 98 15.47 -1.98 -7.79
C GLU A 98 14.99 -1.01 -6.71
N ASN A 99 14.48 0.16 -7.10
CA ASN A 99 14.00 1.19 -6.19
C ASN A 99 12.64 0.86 -5.53
N HIS A 100 11.83 -0.03 -6.13
CA HIS A 100 10.49 -0.38 -5.65
C HIS A 100 10.37 -1.86 -5.21
N LYS A 101 11.49 -2.47 -4.82
CA LYS A 101 11.54 -3.90 -4.49
C LYS A 101 10.84 -4.26 -3.16
N ASP A 102 10.60 -3.27 -2.30
CA ASP A 102 10.06 -3.43 -0.94
C ASP A 102 8.74 -2.64 -0.70
N GLU A 103 8.09 -2.12 -1.75
CA GLU A 103 6.71 -1.59 -1.70
C GLU A 103 5.67 -2.67 -2.00
#